data_AF-K1S8P8-F1
#
_entry.id   AF-K1S8P8-F1
#
_cell.length_a   1.000
_cell.length_b   1.000
_cell.length_c   1.000
_cell.angle_alpha   90.00
_cell.angle_beta   90.00
_cell.angle_gamma   90.00
#
_symmetry.space_group_name_H-M   'P 1'
#
loop_
_entity.id
_entity.type
_entity.pdbx_description
1 polymer ?
#
loop_
_entity_poly.entity_id
_entity_poly.type
_entity_poly.pdbx_seq_one_letter_code
_entity_poly.pdbx_strand_id
1 'polypeptide(L)'
;MRRKKKLEKKRLTKFEICLYIVFGLLALLTLYPFYNVLIVSFSNTVTSAKYSPYLYPHVFDLTGYKAIAKDVYFFKSLGVTVFVTVVGVALNMIFSVTAAYVLSKKRFLAANYS
;
A
#
# COMPACT_ATOMS: atom_id res chain seq x y z
N MET A 1 -1.00 -41.04 -8.46
CA MET A 1 0.08 -40.76 -7.50
C MET A 1 0.13 -39.25 -7.20
N ARG A 2 -0.61 -38.74 -6.18
CA ARG A 2 -0.63 -37.30 -5.80
C ARG A 2 -0.14 -37.15 -4.36
N ARG A 3 1.12 -36.72 -4.18
CA ARG A 3 1.70 -36.43 -2.86
C ARG A 3 0.93 -35.28 -2.20
N LYS A 4 0.11 -35.59 -1.18
CA LYS A 4 -0.40 -34.57 -0.26
C LYS A 4 0.79 -34.04 0.55
N LYS A 5 1.17 -32.78 0.35
CA LYS A 5 2.10 -32.08 1.24
C LYS A 5 1.44 -32.00 2.62
N LYS A 6 1.94 -32.82 3.56
CA LYS A 6 1.63 -32.71 4.98
C LYS A 6 2.01 -31.29 5.41
N LEU A 7 1.01 -30.48 5.80
CA LEU A 7 1.25 -29.21 6.47
C LEU A 7 1.93 -29.54 7.80
N GLU A 8 3.26 -29.45 7.85
CA GLU A 8 4.01 -29.59 9.09
C GLU A 8 3.52 -28.54 10.09
N LYS A 9 3.01 -29.02 11.22
CA LYS A 9 2.53 -28.18 12.31
C LYS A 9 3.75 -27.56 12.98
N LYS A 10 4.21 -26.40 12.46
CA LYS A 10 5.27 -25.61 13.09
C LYS A 10 4.91 -25.37 14.55
N ARG A 11 5.78 -25.80 15.46
CA ARG A 11 5.65 -25.46 16.88
C ARG A 11 5.93 -23.98 17.00
N LEU A 12 4.87 -23.19 17.18
CA LEU A 12 4.97 -21.76 17.43
C LEU A 12 5.83 -21.55 18.67
N THR A 13 7.02 -21.01 18.46
CA THR A 13 7.92 -20.66 19.57
C THR A 13 7.30 -19.48 20.32
N LYS A 14 7.51 -19.37 21.65
CA LYS A 14 7.02 -18.22 22.44
C LYS A 14 7.43 -16.88 21.83
N PHE A 15 8.61 -16.84 21.21
CA PHE A 15 9.13 -15.70 20.45
C PHE A 15 8.29 -15.38 19.21
N GLU A 16 7.87 -16.37 18.43
CA GLU A 16 7.00 -16.17 17.26
C GLU A 16 5.64 -15.62 17.68
N ILE A 17 5.06 -16.11 18.79
CA ILE A 17 3.78 -15.60 19.32
C ILE A 17 3.91 -14.13 19.71
N CYS A 18 5.00 -13.76 20.41
CA CYS A 18 5.28 -12.36 20.76
C CYS A 18 5.39 -11.48 19.50
N LEU A 19 6.13 -11.94 18.49
CA LEU A 19 6.30 -11.22 17.22
C LEU A 19 4.98 -11.06 16.47
N TYR A 20 4.12 -12.08 16.44
CA TYR A 20 2.78 -11.98 15.86
C TYR A 20 1.88 -10.98 16.61
N ILE A 21 1.96 -10.94 17.94
CA ILE A 21 1.21 -9.94 18.73
C ILE A 21 1.70 -8.53 18.41
N VAL A 22 3.02 -8.32 18.36
CA VAL A 22 3.61 -7.01 18.03
C VAL A 22 3.22 -6.57 16.62
N PHE A 23 3.33 -7.45 15.61
CA PHE A 23 2.89 -7.11 14.26
C PHE A 23 1.37 -6.93 14.16
N GLY A 24 0.57 -7.68 14.92
CA GLY A 24 -0.87 -7.47 15.02
C GLY A 24 -1.21 -6.08 15.58
N LEU A 25 -0.54 -5.66 16.64
CA LEU A 25 -0.72 -4.33 17.22
C LEU A 25 -0.26 -3.22 16.26
N LEU A 26 0.88 -3.39 15.58
CA LEU A 26 1.34 -2.45 14.55
C LEU A 26 0.38 -2.36 13.36
N ALA A 27 -0.18 -3.49 12.93
CA ALA A 27 -1.21 -3.51 11.89
C ALA A 27 -2.46 -2.73 12.33
N LEU A 28 -2.92 -2.89 13.58
CA LEU A 28 -4.06 -2.13 14.10
C LEU A 28 -3.77 -0.62 14.20
N LEU A 29 -2.58 -0.24 14.68
CA LEU A 29 -2.17 1.17 14.76
C LEU A 29 -2.08 1.83 13.40
N THR A 30 -1.59 1.11 12.39
CA THR A 30 -1.52 1.63 11.01
C THR A 30 -2.89 1.63 10.34
N LEU A 31 -3.78 0.69 10.66
CA LEU A 31 -5.14 0.65 10.11
C LEU A 31 -6.07 1.73 10.70
N TYR A 32 -5.85 2.12 11.96
CA TYR A 32 -6.63 3.14 12.65
C TYR A 32 -6.76 4.48 11.87
N PRO A 33 -5.68 5.11 11.36
CA PRO A 33 -5.80 6.32 10.55
C PRO A 33 -6.54 6.07 9.23
N PHE A 34 -6.38 4.91 8.57
CA PHE A 34 -7.16 4.59 7.37
C PHE A 34 -8.66 4.51 7.67
N TYR A 35 -9.05 3.89 8.78
CA TYR A 35 -10.44 3.85 9.22
C TYR A 35 -11.02 5.25 9.46
N ASN A 36 -10.24 6.13 10.09
CA ASN A 36 -10.64 7.53 10.29
C ASN A 36 -10.79 8.28 8.96
N VAL A 37 -9.87 8.10 8.01
CA VAL A 37 -9.95 8.72 6.68
C VAL A 37 -11.20 8.25 5.92
N LEU A 38 -11.57 6.97 6.02
CA LEU A 38 -12.81 6.47 5.43
C LEU A 38 -14.03 7.16 6.02
N ILE A 39 -14.15 7.23 7.35
CA ILE A 39 -15.27 7.92 8.01
C ILE A 39 -15.35 9.39 7.56
N VAL A 40 -14.23 10.09 7.57
CA VAL A 40 -14.17 11.52 7.17
C VAL A 40 -14.51 11.70 5.69
N SER A 41 -14.15 10.75 4.82
CA SER A 41 -14.49 10.83 3.40
C SER A 41 -16.01 10.76 3.14
N PHE A 42 -16.77 10.14 4.06
CA PHE A 42 -18.22 10.05 4.00
C PHE A 42 -18.96 11.13 4.82
N SER A 43 -18.24 11.99 5.57
CA SER A 43 -18.85 13.06 6.38
C SER A 43 -18.72 14.44 5.73
N ASN A 44 -19.72 15.30 5.94
CA ASN A 44 -19.75 16.66 5.37
C ASN A 44 -18.70 17.57 6.05
N THR A 45 -18.04 18.45 5.28
CA THR A 45 -16.97 19.37 5.71
C THR A 45 -17.38 20.24 6.92
N VAL A 46 -18.65 20.60 7.02
CA VAL A 46 -19.21 21.41 8.13
C VAL A 46 -19.40 20.61 9.41
N THR A 47 -19.70 19.31 9.32
CA THR A 47 -19.79 18.41 10.48
C THR A 47 -18.42 17.88 10.89
N SER A 48 -17.47 17.80 9.95
CA SER A 48 -16.12 17.30 10.18
C SER A 48 -15.27 18.21 11.11
N ALA A 49 -15.60 19.50 11.15
CA ALA A 49 -14.92 20.48 12.02
C ALA A 49 -15.51 20.55 13.44
N LYS A 50 -16.71 19.99 13.65
CA LYS A 50 -17.52 20.28 14.86
C LYS A 50 -17.60 19.13 15.86
N TYR A 51 -17.34 17.88 15.44
CA TYR A 51 -17.42 16.71 16.31
C TYR A 51 -16.14 15.86 16.21
N SER A 52 -15.33 15.90 17.27
CA SER A 52 -14.23 14.96 17.53
C SER A 52 -14.61 14.24 18.83
N PRO A 53 -14.78 12.90 18.88
CA PRO A 53 -14.08 11.85 18.13
C PRO A 53 -14.97 10.99 17.21
N TYR A 54 -14.40 10.52 16.09
CA TYR A 54 -15.08 9.70 15.07
C TYR A 54 -15.05 8.20 15.39
N LEU A 55 -15.90 7.75 16.31
CA LEU A 55 -16.15 6.31 16.44
C LEU A 55 -17.21 5.81 15.44
N TYR A 56 -18.13 6.69 15.00
CA TYR A 56 -19.20 6.41 14.03
C TYR A 56 -19.55 7.64 13.16
N PRO A 57 -19.82 7.48 11.84
CA PRO A 57 -20.31 8.56 11.00
C PRO A 57 -21.74 8.96 11.41
N HIS A 58 -21.94 10.20 11.84
CA HIS A 58 -23.26 10.68 12.28
C HIS A 58 -24.18 11.09 11.11
N VAL A 59 -23.59 11.45 9.96
CA VAL A 59 -24.29 11.81 8.73
C VAL A 59 -23.57 11.21 7.53
N PHE A 60 -24.31 10.50 6.68
CA PHE A 60 -23.79 9.96 5.42
C PHE A 60 -24.03 11.00 4.32
N ASP A 61 -22.99 11.72 3.93
CA ASP A 61 -23.09 12.79 2.94
C ASP A 61 -22.14 12.57 1.75
N LEU A 62 -22.73 12.27 0.60
CA LEU A 62 -22.03 12.03 -0.67
C LEU A 62 -21.76 13.34 -1.46
N THR A 63 -22.07 14.51 -0.89
CA THR A 63 -21.89 15.81 -1.56
C THR A 63 -20.42 16.11 -1.84
N GLY A 64 -19.51 15.73 -0.94
CA GLY A 64 -18.06 15.88 -1.15
C GLY A 64 -17.55 15.14 -2.39
N TYR A 65 -17.99 13.89 -2.58
CA TYR A 65 -17.67 13.12 -3.79
C TYR A 65 -18.24 13.74 -5.07
N LYS A 66 -19.47 14.28 -5.02
CA LYS A 66 -20.07 14.98 -6.17
C LYS A 66 -19.33 16.27 -6.52
N ALA A 67 -18.79 16.98 -5.53
CA ALA A 67 -17.99 18.18 -5.76
C ALA A 67 -16.67 17.84 -6.48
N ILE A 68 -15.98 16.79 -6.04
CA ILE A 68 -14.75 16.29 -6.66
C ILE A 68 -15.02 15.77 -8.08
N ALA A 69 -16.12 15.06 -8.29
CA ALA A 69 -16.49 14.51 -9.60
C ALA A 69 -16.86 15.60 -10.64
N LYS A 70 -17.25 16.79 -10.21
CA LYS A 70 -17.50 17.94 -11.10
C LYS A 70 -16.23 18.74 -11.40
N ASP A 71 -15.15 18.51 -10.66
CA ASP A 71 -13.89 19.24 -10.83
C ASP A 71 -13.05 18.60 -11.95
N VAL A 72 -12.93 19.32 -13.07
CA VAL A 72 -12.13 18.91 -14.22
C VAL A 72 -10.63 18.89 -13.88
N TYR A 73 -10.18 19.74 -12.96
CA TYR A 73 -8.78 19.78 -12.53
C TYR A 73 -8.40 18.53 -11.73
N PHE A 74 -9.34 17.94 -10.99
CA PHE A 74 -9.12 16.69 -10.25
C PHE A 74 -8.76 15.54 -11.21
N PHE A 75 -9.54 15.33 -12.26
CA PHE A 75 -9.27 14.29 -13.26
C PHE A 75 -7.98 14.55 -14.04
N LYS A 76 -7.70 15.81 -14.40
CA LYS A 76 -6.45 16.19 -15.07
C LYS A 76 -5.23 15.88 -14.19
N SER A 77 -5.30 16.24 -12.91
CA SER A 77 -4.23 15.98 -11.94
C SER A 77 -4.00 14.48 -11.72
N LEU A 78 -5.08 13.70 -11.62
CA LEU A 78 -5.00 12.24 -11.56
C LEU A 78 -4.33 11.66 -12.81
N GLY A 79 -4.70 12.14 -14.00
CA GLY A 79 -4.10 11.71 -15.26
C GLY A 79 -2.60 11.98 -15.32
N VAL A 80 -2.15 13.18 -14.93
CA VAL A 80 -0.73 13.53 -14.88
C VAL A 80 0.01 12.67 -13.86
N THR A 81 -0.58 12.43 -12.69
CA THR A 81 0.01 11.58 -11.63
C THR A 81 0.19 10.15 -12.11
N VAL A 82 -0.85 9.56 -12.70
CA VAL A 82 -0.77 8.19 -13.25
C VAL A 82 0.27 8.13 -14.37
N PHE A 83 0.29 9.11 -15.27
CA PHE A 83 1.26 9.17 -16.36
C PHE A 83 2.71 9.22 -15.84
N VAL A 84 3.02 10.13 -14.91
CA VAL A 84 4.38 10.27 -14.38
C VAL A 84 4.80 9.03 -13.58
N THR A 85 3.88 8.39 -12.84
CA THR A 85 4.19 7.14 -12.12
C THR A 85 4.48 6.00 -13.09
N VAL A 86 3.64 5.79 -14.11
CA VAL A 86 3.81 4.70 -15.08
C VAL A 86 5.09 4.89 -15.89
N VAL A 87 5.32 6.08 -16.43
CA VAL A 87 6.53 6.38 -17.20
C VAL A 87 7.77 6.31 -16.31
N GLY A 88 7.70 6.86 -15.10
CA GLY A 88 8.79 6.82 -14.13
C GLY A 88 9.16 5.39 -13.75
N VAL A 89 8.18 4.53 -13.44
CA VAL A 89 8.41 3.12 -13.12
C VAL A 89 8.96 2.35 -14.31
N ALA A 90 8.40 2.54 -15.51
CA ALA A 90 8.86 1.87 -16.72
C ALA A 90 10.34 2.20 -17.02
N LEU A 91 10.70 3.48 -16.97
CA LEU A 91 12.09 3.91 -17.16
C LEU A 91 13.01 3.32 -16.08
N ASN A 92 12.64 3.44 -14.80
CA ASN A 92 13.43 2.88 -13.70
C ASN A 92 13.63 1.36 -13.86
N MET A 93 12.59 0.65 -14.28
CA MET A 93 12.66 -0.80 -14.50
C MET A 93 13.59 -1.15 -15.65
N ILE A 94 13.51 -0.45 -16.79
CA ILE A 94 14.41 -0.67 -17.93
C ILE A 94 15.87 -0.46 -17.53
N PHE A 95 16.19 0.64 -16.87
CA PHE A 95 17.55 0.92 -16.41
C PHE A 95 18.02 -0.11 -15.37
N SER A 96 17.19 -0.43 -14.38
CA SER A 96 17.53 -1.38 -13.32
C SER A 96 17.76 -2.79 -13.87
N VAL A 97 16.88 -3.28 -14.76
CA VAL A 97 17.02 -4.60 -15.38
C VAL A 97 18.24 -4.67 -16.29
N THR A 98 18.50 -3.63 -17.09
CA THR A 98 19.67 -3.57 -17.97
C THR A 98 20.97 -3.55 -17.16
N ALA A 99 21.04 -2.73 -16.10
CA ALA A 99 22.18 -2.69 -15.20
C ALA A 99 22.39 -4.02 -14.47
N ALA A 100 21.32 -4.62 -13.95
CA ALA A 100 21.36 -5.94 -13.31
C ALA A 100 21.83 -7.04 -14.28
N TYR A 101 21.42 -6.98 -15.55
CA TYR A 101 21.85 -7.92 -16.58
C TYR A 101 23.36 -7.78 -16.90
N VAL A 102 23.83 -6.55 -17.12
CA VAL A 102 25.26 -6.28 -17.35
C VAL A 102 26.09 -6.71 -16.15
N LEU A 103 25.65 -6.39 -14.93
CA LEU A 103 26.36 -6.76 -13.71
C LEU A 103 26.38 -8.27 -13.49
N SER A 104 25.26 -8.96 -13.75
CA SER A 104 25.18 -10.42 -13.68
C SER A 104 26.20 -11.07 -14.62
N LYS A 105 26.26 -10.62 -15.88
CA LYS A 105 27.22 -11.15 -16.86
C LYS A 105 28.67 -10.79 -16.53
N LYS A 106 28.94 -9.57 -16.03
CA LYS A 106 30.28 -9.19 -15.53
C LYS A 106 30.70 -10.00 -14.31
N ARG A 107 29.77 -10.37 -13.42
CA ARG A 107 30.07 -11.24 -12.27
C ARG A 107 30.46 -12.65 -12.72
N PHE A 108 29.80 -13.19 -13.74
CA PHE A 108 30.21 -14.46 -14.35
C PHE A 108 31.58 -14.37 -15.02
N LEU A 109 31.92 -13.25 -15.69
CA LEU A 109 33.26 -13.06 -16.25
C LEU A 109 34.32 -12.92 -15.15
N ALA A 110 34.09 -12.07 -14.15
CA ALA A 110 35.04 -11.78 -13.06
C ALA A 110 35.31 -13.00 -12.16
N ALA A 111 34.33 -13.88 -11.97
CA ALA A 111 34.49 -15.11 -11.19
C ALA A 111 35.31 -16.21 -11.91
N ASN A 112 35.57 -16.07 -13.21
CA ASN A 112 36.32 -17.07 -13.99
C ASN A 112 37.81 -16.71 -14.17
N TYR A 113 38.28 -15.63 -13.51
CA TYR A 113 39.67 -15.18 -13.52
C TYR A 113 40.36 -15.32 -12.14
N SER A 114 39.81 -16.16 -11.24
CA SER A 114 40.42 -16.53 -9.95
C SER A 114 40.72 -18.02 -9.87
#